data_AF-F0WC59-F1
#
_entry.id   AF-F0WC59-F1
#
_cell.length_a   1.000
_cell.length_b   1.000
_cell.length_c   1.000
_cell.angle_alpha   90.00
_cell.angle_beta   90.00
_cell.angle_gamma   90.00
#
_symmetry.space_group_name_H-M   'P 1'
#
loop_
_entity.id
_entity.type
_entity.pdbx_description
1 polymer ?
#
loop_
_entity_poly.entity_id
_entity_poly.type
_entity_poly.pdbx_seq_one_letter_code
_entity_poly.pdbx_strand_id
1 'polypeptide(L)'
;MPRGKMLTEREIGLIIGLHGEGKSNREIAASVGRSEKAVRILLSKKDGTKPTEKQMSSRKIAVALDHVVKRTTVLRVLRTSKITSYIERKSPPHLKKTQRPGAWRLRRNI
;
A
#
# COMPACT_ATOMS: atom_id res chain seq x y z
N MET A 1 -11.24 -7.14 -6.65
CA MET A 1 -12.15 -7.99 -5.86
C MET A 1 -11.35 -9.09 -5.17
N PRO A 2 -11.62 -9.42 -3.90
CA PRO A 2 -10.99 -10.58 -3.25
C PRO A 2 -11.34 -11.85 -4.02
N ARG A 3 -10.34 -12.69 -4.30
CA ARG A 3 -10.52 -13.96 -5.00
C ARG A 3 -10.51 -15.08 -3.97
N GLY A 4 -11.68 -15.64 -3.66
CA GLY A 4 -11.83 -16.81 -2.78
C GLY A 4 -12.43 -16.53 -1.40
N LYS A 5 -12.69 -17.62 -0.66
CA LYS A 5 -13.31 -17.61 0.68
C LYS A 5 -12.37 -17.00 1.70
N MET A 6 -12.88 -16.06 2.50
CA MET A 6 -12.10 -15.41 3.55
C MET A 6 -11.62 -16.43 4.60
N LEU A 7 -10.56 -16.05 5.32
CA LEU A 7 -10.10 -16.80 6.49
C LEU A 7 -11.14 -16.65 7.59
N THR A 8 -11.53 -17.77 8.17
CA THR A 8 -12.41 -17.85 9.33
C THR A 8 -11.61 -17.54 10.60
N GLU A 9 -12.29 -17.10 11.66
CA GLU A 9 -11.65 -16.79 12.94
C GLU A 9 -10.87 -17.97 13.53
N ARG A 10 -11.39 -19.19 13.35
CA ARG A 10 -10.70 -20.43 13.77
C ARG A 10 -9.39 -20.63 13.04
N GLU A 11 -9.39 -20.48 11.71
CA GLU A 11 -8.18 -20.57 10.89
C GLU A 11 -7.17 -19.48 11.27
N ILE A 12 -7.64 -18.26 11.57
CA ILE A 12 -6.80 -17.15 12.03
C ILE A 12 -6.12 -17.51 13.35
N GLY A 13 -6.87 -18.03 14.32
CA GLY A 13 -6.34 -18.45 15.62
C GLY A 13 -5.27 -19.54 15.49
N LEU A 14 -5.54 -20.57 14.67
CA LEU A 14 -4.59 -21.65 14.38
C LEU A 14 -3.29 -21.12 13.73
N ILE A 15 -3.40 -20.24 12.73
CA ILE A 15 -2.23 -19.64 12.07
C ILE A 15 -1.38 -18.88 13.09
N ILE A 16 -2.00 -18.10 13.97
CA ILE A 16 -1.29 -17.31 14.98
C ILE A 16 -0.60 -18.22 16.01
N GLY A 17 -1.27 -19.27 16.47
CA GLY A 17 -0.70 -20.23 17.42
C GLY A 17 0.51 -20.96 16.84
N LEU A 18 0.35 -21.57 15.66
CA LEU A 18 1.43 -22.32 14.99
C LEU A 18 2.62 -21.42 14.64
N HIS A 19 2.38 -20.15 14.31
CA HIS A 19 3.45 -19.19 14.08
C HIS A 19 4.21 -18.85 15.38
N GLY A 20 3.51 -18.76 16.52
CA GLY A 20 4.13 -18.59 17.84
C GLY A 20 5.00 -19.78 18.26
N GLU A 21 4.68 -20.98 17.78
CA GLU A 21 5.48 -22.20 17.95
C GLU A 21 6.74 -22.23 17.05
N GLY A 22 6.91 -21.25 16.15
CA GLY A 22 8.06 -21.17 15.25
C GLY A 22 7.97 -22.04 13.98
N LYS A 23 6.79 -22.57 13.66
CA LYS A 23 6.58 -23.38 12.44
C LYS A 23 6.74 -22.56 11.17
N SER A 24 7.18 -23.20 10.09
CA SER A 24 7.35 -22.54 8.80
C SER A 24 5.99 -22.18 8.17
N ASN A 25 5.94 -21.10 7.38
CA ASN A 25 4.69 -20.68 6.71
C ASN A 25 4.08 -21.78 5.83
N ARG A 26 4.93 -22.66 5.28
CA ARG A 26 4.53 -23.80 4.46
C ARG A 26 3.85 -24.89 5.31
N GLU A 27 4.39 -25.20 6.48
CA GLU A 27 3.79 -26.16 7.42
C GLU A 27 2.46 -25.65 7.98
N ILE A 28 2.39 -24.35 8.29
CA ILE A 28 1.15 -23.71 8.74
C ILE A 28 0.08 -23.80 7.65
N ALA A 29 0.45 -23.50 6.41
CA ALA A 29 -0.44 -23.58 5.25
C ALA A 29 -0.98 -25.01 5.05
N ALA A 30 -0.11 -26.02 5.15
CA ALA A 30 -0.49 -27.43 5.07
C ALA A 30 -1.44 -27.84 6.20
N SER A 31 -1.16 -27.41 7.43
CA SER A 31 -1.97 -27.74 8.62
C SER A 31 -3.37 -27.11 8.58
N VAL A 32 -3.49 -25.91 8.02
CA VAL A 32 -4.74 -25.14 7.93
C VAL A 32 -5.49 -25.41 6.62
N GLY A 33 -4.87 -26.09 5.66
CA GLY A 33 -5.46 -26.36 4.33
C GLY A 33 -5.63 -25.09 3.49
N ARG A 34 -4.75 -24.09 3.68
CA ARG A 34 -4.82 -22.79 2.99
C ARG A 34 -3.53 -22.50 2.24
N SER A 35 -3.56 -21.51 1.36
CA SER A 35 -2.37 -21.12 0.60
C SER A 35 -1.36 -20.42 1.50
N GLU A 36 -0.08 -20.67 1.26
CA GLU A 36 1.03 -19.99 1.95
C GLU A 36 0.94 -18.46 1.82
N LYS A 37 0.42 -17.96 0.68
CA LYS A 37 0.17 -16.54 0.45
C LYS A 37 -0.85 -15.96 1.43
N ALA A 38 -1.89 -16.71 1.79
CA ALA A 38 -2.89 -16.27 2.76
C ALA A 38 -2.29 -16.17 4.17
N VAL A 39 -1.50 -17.17 4.58
CA VAL A 39 -0.77 -17.18 5.85
C VAL A 39 0.18 -15.98 5.93
N ARG A 40 0.98 -15.77 4.89
CA ARG A 40 1.93 -14.65 4.81
C ARG A 40 1.24 -13.29 4.92
N ILE A 41 0.15 -13.07 4.18
CA ILE A 41 -0.61 -11.81 4.22
C ILE A 41 -1.17 -11.54 5.63
N LEU A 42 -1.62 -12.58 6.33
CA LEU A 42 -2.14 -12.46 7.68
C LEU A 42 -1.04 -12.04 8.67
N LEU A 43 0.11 -12.73 8.63
CA LEU A 43 1.24 -12.44 9.52
C LEU A 43 1.86 -11.06 9.22
N SER A 44 2.03 -10.69 7.94
CA SER A 44 2.56 -9.37 7.56
C SER A 44 1.69 -8.18 7.98
N LYS A 45 0.38 -8.40 8.22
CA LYS A 45 -0.50 -7.37 8.82
C LYS A 45 -0.29 -7.23 10.33
N LYS A 46 0.10 -8.31 11.01
CA LYS A 46 0.31 -8.36 12.46
C LYS A 46 1.60 -7.65 12.86
N ASP A 47 2.65 -7.78 12.05
CA ASP A 47 3.99 -7.24 12.35
C ASP A 47 4.09 -5.71 12.27
N GLY A 48 2.96 -4.99 12.17
CA GLY A 48 2.93 -3.56 12.42
C GLY A 48 3.92 -2.81 11.53
N THR A 49 4.03 -3.16 10.25
CA THR A 49 4.40 -2.12 9.29
C THR A 49 3.31 -1.08 9.44
N LYS A 50 3.61 0.00 10.16
CA LYS A 50 2.72 1.14 10.38
C LYS A 50 2.04 1.34 9.04
N PRO A 51 0.69 1.26 8.92
CA PRO A 51 0.06 1.60 7.65
C PRO A 51 0.64 2.97 7.36
N THR A 52 1.43 3.10 6.28
CA THR A 52 2.10 4.35 5.91
C THR A 52 1.05 5.41 6.15
N GLU A 53 1.23 6.23 7.20
CA GLU A 53 0.13 7.01 7.78
C GLU A 53 -0.58 7.60 6.60
N LYS A 54 -1.82 7.17 6.34
CA LYS A 54 -2.50 7.57 5.12
C LYS A 54 -2.62 9.06 5.26
N GLN A 55 -1.72 9.80 4.60
CA GLN A 55 -1.59 11.23 4.78
C GLN A 55 -2.99 11.81 4.69
N MET A 56 -3.42 12.48 5.77
CA MET A 56 -4.79 12.94 5.88
C MET A 56 -5.09 13.81 4.67
N SER A 57 -6.04 13.36 3.83
CA SER A 57 -6.46 14.15 2.67
C SER A 57 -7.00 15.49 3.14
N SER A 58 -6.80 16.55 2.36
CA SER A 58 -7.29 17.90 2.72
C SER A 58 -8.80 17.95 2.97
N ARG A 59 -9.58 17.01 2.41
CA ARG A 59 -11.01 16.85 2.75
C ARG A 59 -11.20 16.31 4.17
N LYS A 60 -10.43 15.30 4.58
CA LYS A 60 -10.50 14.74 5.94
C LYS A 60 -10.05 15.73 7.00
N ILE A 61 -9.05 16.56 6.69
CA ILE A 61 -8.60 17.64 7.58
C ILE A 61 -9.72 18.69 7.74
N ALA A 62 -10.39 19.08 6.66
CA ALA A 62 -11.51 20.02 6.75
C ALA A 62 -12.69 19.44 7.57
N VAL A 63 -12.98 18.14 7.43
CA VAL A 63 -14.01 17.45 8.25
C VAL A 63 -13.58 17.39 9.72
N ALA A 64 -12.32 17.07 10.01
CA ALA A 64 -11.80 17.02 11.37
C ALA A 64 -11.72 18.39 12.07
N LEU A 65 -11.78 19.47 11.29
CA LEU A 65 -11.93 20.85 11.76
C LEU A 65 -13.41 21.31 11.69
N ASP A 66 -14.36 20.36 11.73
CA ASP A 66 -15.82 20.58 11.69
C ASP A 66 -16.29 21.51 10.56
N HIS A 67 -15.64 21.42 9.39
CA HIS A 67 -15.89 22.28 8.23
C HIS A 67 -15.75 23.80 8.49
N VAL A 68 -15.19 24.20 9.63
CA VAL A 68 -14.85 25.60 9.95
C VAL A 68 -14.01 26.21 8.84
N VAL A 69 -13.15 25.39 8.24
CA VAL A 69 -12.26 25.78 7.14
C VAL A 69 -12.59 25.00 5.88
N LYS A 70 -12.81 25.71 4.76
CA LYS A 70 -13.01 25.09 3.45
C LYS A 70 -11.77 24.28 3.04
N ARG A 71 -11.98 23.16 2.37
CA ARG A 71 -10.93 22.30 1.78
C ARG A 71 -9.86 23.09 1.00
N THR A 72 -10.28 24.11 0.26
CA THR A 72 -9.39 24.94 -0.57
C THR A 72 -8.41 25.74 0.26
N THR A 73 -8.83 26.25 1.41
CA THR A 73 -7.97 26.97 2.37
C THR A 73 -6.96 26.01 2.98
N VAL A 74 -7.40 24.82 3.39
CA VAL A 74 -6.49 23.75 3.87
C VAL A 74 -5.44 23.41 2.80
N LEU A 75 -5.84 23.24 1.54
CA LEU A 75 -4.90 23.00 0.43
C LEU A 75 -3.90 24.13 0.23
N ARG A 76 -4.35 25.39 0.34
CA ARG A 76 -3.48 26.56 0.19
C ARG A 76 -2.41 26.58 1.28
N VAL A 77 -2.82 26.42 2.55
CA VAL A 77 -1.92 26.39 3.71
C VAL A 77 -0.92 25.23 3.59
N LEU A 78 -1.40 24.03 3.23
CA LEU A 78 -0.52 22.88 3.03
C LEU A 78 0.52 23.17 1.93
N ARG A 79 0.12 23.71 0.78
CA ARG A 79 1.03 24.04 -0.33
C ARG A 79 2.05 25.11 0.03
N THR A 80 1.70 26.09 0.86
CA THR A 80 2.63 27.15 1.31
C THR A 80 3.53 26.70 2.46
N SER A 81 3.17 25.64 3.18
CA SER A 81 3.95 25.14 4.32
C SER A 81 5.21 24.41 3.85
N LYS A 82 6.31 24.58 4.60
CA LYS A 82 7.59 23.88 4.41
C LYS A 82 7.52 22.36 4.66
N ILE A 83 6.39 21.87 5.16
CA ILE A 83 6.13 20.44 5.40
C ILE A 83 5.80 19.73 4.08
N THR A 84 5.16 20.41 3.13
CA THR A 84 4.75 19.84 1.84
C THR A 84 5.87 19.80 0.80
N SER A 85 6.86 20.69 0.89
CA SER A 85 8.06 20.66 0.01
C SER A 85 8.90 19.40 0.19
N TYR A 86 8.66 18.60 1.23
CA TYR A 86 9.34 17.33 1.46
C TYR A 86 8.81 16.17 0.58
N ILE A 87 7.70 16.37 -0.15
CA ILE A 87 7.17 15.40 -1.13
C ILE A 87 7.53 15.85 -2.57
N GLU A 88 8.71 16.43 -2.76
CA GLU A 88 9.25 16.58 -4.11
C GLU A 88 9.47 15.18 -4.71
N ARG A 89 8.80 14.93 -5.83
CA ARG A 89 8.96 13.69 -6.57
C ARG A 89 10.39 13.61 -7.05
N LYS A 90 11.09 12.49 -6.81
CA LYS A 90 12.33 12.18 -7.52
C LYS A 90 12.09 12.42 -9.01
N SER A 91 12.95 13.21 -9.65
CA SER A 91 12.90 13.42 -11.09
C SER A 91 12.74 12.05 -11.77
N PRO A 92 11.82 11.90 -12.72
CA PRO A 92 11.64 10.64 -13.41
C PRO A 92 13.00 10.20 -13.97
N PRO A 93 13.34 8.90 -13.91
CA PRO A 93 14.61 8.42 -14.44
C PRO A 93 14.74 8.88 -15.89
N HIS A 94 15.93 9.36 -16.27
CA HIS A 94 16.18 9.79 -17.63
C HIS A 94 16.05 8.59 -18.58
N LEU A 95 14.90 8.48 -19.25
CA LEU A 95 14.67 7.43 -20.23
C LEU A 95 15.48 7.74 -21.50
N LYS A 96 16.40 6.84 -21.83
CA LYS A 96 17.07 6.85 -23.14
C LYS A 96 16.01 6.80 -24.23
N LYS A 97 16.31 7.37 -25.42
CA LYS A 97 15.36 7.48 -26.55
C LYS A 97 14.67 6.15 -26.89
N THR A 98 15.34 5.02 -26.69
CA THR A 98 14.87 3.64 -26.91
C THR A 98 13.88 3.13 -25.86
N GLN A 99 13.88 3.68 -24.65
CA GLN A 99 13.03 3.29 -23.53
C GLN A 99 11.75 4.14 -23.45
N ARG A 100 11.59 5.13 -24.34
CA ARG A 100 10.41 6.00 -24.39
C ARG A 100 9.24 5.24 -25.03
N PRO A 101 8.03 5.30 -24.46
CA PRO A 101 6.83 4.76 -25.11
C PRO A 101 6.67 5.36 -26.50
N GLY A 102 6.59 4.53 -27.54
CA GLY A 102 6.50 4.98 -28.94
C GLY A 102 7.82 5.02 -29.73
N ALA A 103 8.98 4.72 -29.12
CA ALA A 103 10.27 4.65 -29.81
C ALA A 103 10.29 3.63 -30.98
N TRP A 104 9.46 2.60 -30.91
CA TRP A 104 9.29 1.56 -31.94
C TRP A 104 8.59 2.07 -33.21
N ARG A 105 7.94 3.25 -33.17
CA ARG A 105 7.16 3.79 -34.29
C ARG A 105 8.02 4.49 -35.35
N LEU A 106 9.30 4.73 -35.07
CA LEU A 106 10.25 5.44 -35.94
C LEU A 106 11.23 4.51 -36.70
N ARG A 107 11.08 3.18 -36.57
CA ARG A 107 11.97 2.17 -37.20
C ARG A 107 11.27 1.35 -38.31
N ARG A 108 10.37 1.97 -39.07
CA ARG A 108 9.61 1.28 -40.14
C ARG A 108 9.46 2.06 -41.45
N ASN A 109 10.47 2.88 -41.79
CA ASN A 109 10.60 3.49 -43.12
C ASN A 109 12.10 3.70 -43.44
N ILE A 110 12.80 2.61 -43.72
CA ILE A 110 13.92 2.50 -44.68
C ILE A 110 13.79 1.09 -45.26
#